data_AF-R7UL60-F1
#
_entry.id   AF-R7UL60-F1
#
_cell.length_a   1.000
_cell.length_b   1.000
_cell.length_c   1.000
_cell.angle_alpha   90.00
_cell.angle_beta   90.00
_cell.angle_gamma   90.00
#
_symmetry.space_group_name_H-M   'P 1'
#
loop_
_entity.id
_entity.type
_entity.pdbx_description
1 polymer ?
#
loop_
_entity_poly.entity_id
_entity_poly.type
_entity_poly.pdbx_seq_one_letter_code
_entity_poly.pdbx_strand_id
1 'polypeptide(L)'
;MEASTTIKALPPKVDQKRVSRAKIEKESIADMLQPNLLDTDPLHDQRDTHYAQAYLQVVRKALSAEPDRYYRFLETLYEFGRSSSKSPVELYSMLSDVLAGHPELVEQFVGFLLPHQAQKCG
;
A
#
# COMPACT_ATOMS: atom_id res chain seq x y z
N MET A 1 -19.20 51.36 5.27
CA MET A 1 -17.76 51.62 5.38
C MET A 1 -17.51 52.06 6.81
N GLU A 2 -16.57 51.42 7.51
CA GLU A 2 -15.94 51.86 8.79
C GLU A 2 -16.87 52.07 10.02
N ALA A 3 -16.48 51.85 11.28
CA ALA A 3 -15.29 51.20 11.85
C ALA A 3 -15.64 50.49 13.17
N SER A 4 -14.77 49.57 13.62
CA SER A 4 -14.85 48.89 14.93
C SER A 4 -14.37 49.79 16.08
N THR A 5 -14.98 49.72 17.27
CA THR A 5 -14.47 50.36 18.53
C THR A 5 -15.13 49.80 19.81
N THR A 6 -14.34 49.00 20.56
CA THR A 6 -14.06 49.13 22.02
C THR A 6 -15.10 48.72 23.10
N ILE A 7 -14.63 47.90 24.08
CA ILE A 7 -15.00 47.72 25.54
C ILE A 7 -15.31 46.25 25.96
N LYS A 8 -14.92 45.68 27.13
CA LYS A 8 -13.72 45.82 28.03
C LYS A 8 -13.71 44.73 29.15
N ALA A 9 -12.56 44.11 29.43
CA ALA A 9 -12.10 43.45 30.69
C ALA A 9 -12.69 42.11 31.28
N LEU A 10 -11.79 41.10 31.32
CA LEU A 10 -11.37 40.23 32.46
C LEU A 10 -12.21 39.01 33.00
N PRO A 11 -11.56 37.97 33.60
CA PRO A 11 -12.09 36.61 33.88
C PRO A 11 -12.43 36.39 35.40
N PRO A 12 -12.89 35.22 35.95
CA PRO A 12 -12.34 33.84 35.90
C PRO A 12 -13.45 32.73 35.79
N LYS A 13 -13.29 31.39 35.93
CA LYS A 13 -12.34 30.51 36.66
C LYS A 13 -12.09 29.17 35.95
N VAL A 14 -10.97 28.54 36.27
CA VAL A 14 -10.66 27.13 35.98
C VAL A 14 -11.24 26.25 37.10
N ASP A 15 -12.08 25.27 36.76
CA ASP A 15 -12.52 24.23 37.68
C ASP A 15 -11.81 22.90 37.39
N GLN A 16 -10.79 22.60 38.21
CA GLN A 16 -10.11 21.31 38.22
C GLN A 16 -11.03 20.23 38.83
N LYS A 17 -11.58 19.31 38.03
CA LYS A 17 -12.26 18.13 38.55
C LYS A 17 -11.51 16.82 38.31
N ARG A 18 -10.54 16.61 39.20
CA ARG A 18 -9.86 15.37 39.63
C ARG A 18 -10.19 14.09 38.84
N VAL A 19 -9.16 13.53 38.20
CA VAL A 19 -9.15 12.18 37.60
C VAL A 19 -9.14 11.10 38.68
N SER A 20 -10.14 10.21 38.66
CA SER A 20 -10.24 9.02 39.51
C SER A 20 -9.54 7.81 38.87
N ARG A 21 -8.25 7.60 39.17
CA ARG A 21 -7.41 6.54 38.57
C ARG A 21 -7.63 5.12 39.16
N ALA A 22 -8.81 4.53 39.05
CA ALA A 22 -9.06 3.20 39.65
C ALA A 22 -10.09 2.29 38.96
N LYS A 23 -10.43 2.50 37.68
CA LYS A 23 -11.35 1.60 36.95
C LYS A 23 -11.13 1.56 35.43
N ILE A 24 -9.89 1.61 34.96
CA ILE A 24 -9.54 1.60 33.51
C ILE A 24 -8.42 0.58 33.24
N GLU A 25 -8.54 -0.65 33.76
CA GLU A 25 -7.47 -1.67 33.64
C GLU A 25 -7.95 -3.08 33.21
N LYS A 26 -9.26 -3.31 33.04
CA LYS A 26 -9.77 -4.59 32.48
C LYS A 26 -10.54 -4.47 31.16
N GLU A 27 -11.17 -3.34 30.90
CA GLU A 27 -11.94 -3.14 29.66
C GLU A 27 -11.03 -2.65 28.51
N SER A 28 -10.00 -1.85 28.80
CA SER A 28 -9.05 -1.33 27.79
C SER A 28 -8.23 -2.41 27.07
N ILE A 29 -7.94 -3.54 27.72
CA ILE A 29 -7.19 -4.66 27.11
C ILE A 29 -8.08 -5.60 26.30
N ALA A 30 -9.38 -5.62 26.55
CA ALA A 30 -10.34 -6.36 25.73
C ALA A 30 -10.68 -5.60 24.44
N ASP A 31 -10.75 -4.27 24.51
CA ASP A 31 -10.98 -3.40 23.34
C ASP A 31 -9.78 -3.41 22.36
N MET A 32 -8.54 -3.48 22.90
CA MET A 32 -7.34 -3.71 22.10
C MET A 32 -7.24 -5.13 21.51
N LEU A 33 -8.17 -6.04 21.85
CA LEU A 33 -8.23 -7.40 21.34
C LEU A 33 -9.30 -7.58 20.24
N GLN A 34 -9.71 -6.50 19.57
CA GLN A 34 -10.52 -6.61 18.34
C GLN A 34 -9.66 -7.09 17.16
N PRO A 35 -9.89 -8.29 16.61
CA PRO A 35 -9.03 -8.88 15.58
C PRO A 35 -9.41 -8.43 14.15
N ASN A 36 -9.86 -7.17 13.97
CA ASN A 36 -10.44 -6.64 12.73
C ASN A 36 -10.13 -5.14 12.50
N LEU A 37 -8.96 -4.65 12.94
CA LEU A 37 -8.45 -3.31 12.57
C LEU A 37 -7.13 -3.40 11.78
N LEU A 38 -6.93 -4.51 11.05
CA LEU A 38 -5.81 -4.66 10.10
C LEU A 38 -6.20 -4.35 8.65
N ASP A 39 -7.45 -3.96 8.42
CA ASP A 39 -8.01 -3.72 7.09
C ASP A 39 -7.66 -2.31 6.58
N THR A 40 -6.53 -2.25 5.86
CA THR A 40 -6.09 -1.11 5.03
C THR A 40 -5.57 0.10 5.82
N ASP A 41 -4.36 -0.03 6.39
CA ASP A 41 -3.53 1.15 6.69
C ASP A 41 -3.31 1.95 5.38
N PRO A 42 -3.63 3.26 5.31
CA PRO A 42 -3.49 4.05 4.09
C PRO A 42 -2.03 4.22 3.62
N LEU A 43 -1.05 3.98 4.51
CA LEU A 43 0.36 3.89 4.14
C LEU A 43 0.68 2.58 3.41
N HIS A 44 -0.14 1.53 3.54
CA HIS A 44 0.04 0.27 2.82
C HIS A 44 -0.10 0.49 1.31
N ASP A 45 -1.24 1.03 0.86
CA ASP A 45 -1.51 1.37 -0.54
C ASP A 45 -0.48 2.36 -1.09
N GLN A 46 -0.04 3.32 -0.26
CA GLN A 46 1.04 4.23 -0.61
C GLN A 46 2.38 3.51 -0.83
N ARG A 47 2.77 2.54 0.01
CA ARG A 47 4.00 1.74 -0.18
C ARG A 47 3.90 0.88 -1.44
N ASP A 48 2.76 0.21 -1.66
CA ASP A 48 2.54 -0.66 -2.81
C ASP A 48 2.59 0.15 -4.12
N THR A 49 2.02 1.37 -4.12
CA THR A 49 2.12 2.32 -5.23
C THR A 49 3.58 2.72 -5.51
N HIS A 50 4.37 3.04 -4.48
CA HIS A 50 5.80 3.34 -4.65
C HIS A 50 6.57 2.13 -5.17
N TYR A 51 6.25 0.92 -4.71
CA TYR A 51 6.87 -0.33 -5.15
C TYR A 51 6.56 -0.62 -6.62
N ALA A 52 5.29 -0.48 -7.04
CA ALA A 52 4.86 -0.58 -8.42
C ALA A 52 5.58 0.41 -9.35
N GLN A 53 5.69 1.68 -8.92
CA GLN A 53 6.42 2.70 -9.68
C GLN A 53 7.91 2.39 -9.78
N ALA A 54 8.55 1.96 -8.69
CA ALA A 54 9.97 1.60 -8.68
C ALA A 54 10.22 0.41 -9.61
N TYR A 55 9.41 -0.65 -9.53
CA TYR A 55 9.51 -1.82 -10.39
C TYR A 55 9.40 -1.45 -11.88
N LEU A 56 8.38 -0.68 -12.28
CA LEU A 56 8.22 -0.22 -13.66
C LEU A 56 9.41 0.61 -14.17
N GLN A 57 10.03 1.42 -13.30
CA GLN A 57 11.25 2.17 -13.64
C GLN A 57 12.45 1.25 -13.87
N VAL A 58 12.61 0.18 -13.08
CA VAL A 58 13.69 -0.80 -13.26
C VAL A 58 13.44 -1.63 -14.53
N VAL A 59 12.24 -2.17 -14.74
CA VAL A 59 11.86 -2.92 -15.96
C VAL A 59 12.09 -2.08 -17.22
N ARG A 60 11.66 -0.81 -17.23
CA ARG A 60 11.89 0.11 -18.36
C ARG A 60 13.38 0.36 -18.63
N LYS A 61 14.24 0.39 -17.60
CA LYS A 61 15.69 0.58 -17.76
C LYS A 61 16.37 -0.68 -18.29
N ALA A 62 16.04 -1.84 -17.73
CA ALA A 62 16.55 -3.14 -18.18
C ALA A 62 16.18 -3.40 -19.65
N LEU A 63 14.89 -3.24 -19.99
CA LEU A 63 14.36 -3.44 -21.33
C LEU A 63 14.60 -2.26 -22.28
N SER A 64 15.43 -1.26 -21.93
CA SER A 64 15.67 -0.10 -22.79
C SER A 64 16.36 -0.44 -24.12
N ALA A 65 17.06 -1.58 -24.18
CA ALA A 65 17.66 -2.12 -25.40
C ALA A 65 16.72 -3.04 -26.21
N GLU A 66 15.63 -3.52 -25.61
CA GLU A 66 14.66 -4.46 -26.20
C GLU A 66 13.22 -3.89 -26.10
N PRO A 67 12.89 -2.84 -26.87
CA PRO A 67 11.58 -2.18 -26.79
C PRO A 67 10.41 -3.12 -27.08
N ASP A 68 10.57 -4.07 -28.02
CA ASP A 68 9.56 -5.09 -28.31
C ASP A 68 9.21 -5.96 -27.09
N ARG A 69 10.21 -6.31 -26.27
CA ARG A 69 10.04 -7.07 -25.03
C ARG A 69 9.31 -6.24 -23.97
N TYR A 70 9.61 -4.93 -23.89
CA TYR A 70 8.88 -3.99 -23.03
C TYR A 70 7.41 -3.84 -23.44
N TYR A 71 7.10 -3.80 -24.74
CA TYR A 71 5.71 -3.79 -25.21
C TYR A 71 4.97 -5.09 -24.85
N ARG A 72 5.60 -6.27 -25.01
CA ARG A 72 5.00 -7.56 -24.60
C ARG A 72 4.77 -7.66 -23.09
N PHE A 73 5.67 -7.10 -22.28
CA PHE A 73 5.48 -6.97 -20.83
C PHE A 73 4.24 -6.14 -20.49
N LEU A 74 4.09 -4.95 -21.08
CA LEU A 74 2.92 -4.09 -20.86
C LEU A 74 1.61 -4.70 -21.38
N GLU A 75 1.65 -5.35 -22.54
CA GLU A 75 0.51 -6.06 -23.13
C GLU A 75 0.04 -7.19 -22.20
N THR A 76 0.97 -7.97 -21.64
CA THR A 76 0.66 -9.05 -20.69
C THR A 76 -0.02 -8.53 -19.42
N LEU A 77 0.47 -7.44 -18.83
CA LEU A 77 -0.16 -6.78 -17.67
C LEU A 77 -1.54 -6.19 -18.02
N TYR A 78 -1.68 -5.61 -19.21
CA TYR A 78 -2.93 -5.01 -19.67
C TYR A 78 -4.01 -6.05 -19.95
N GLU A 79 -3.65 -7.17 -20.60
CA GLU A 79 -4.54 -8.32 -20.75
C GLU A 79 -4.98 -8.86 -19.40
N PHE A 80 -4.06 -9.02 -18.45
CA PHE A 80 -4.39 -9.49 -17.10
C PHE A 80 -5.42 -8.58 -16.42
N GLY A 81 -5.22 -7.25 -16.48
CA GLY A 81 -6.18 -6.29 -15.93
C GLY A 81 -7.56 -6.30 -16.62
N ARG A 82 -7.66 -6.80 -17.86
CA ARG A 82 -8.92 -6.93 -18.60
C ARG A 82 -9.55 -8.34 -18.47
N SER A 83 -8.74 -9.36 -18.25
CA SER A 83 -9.13 -10.76 -18.14
C SER A 83 -9.00 -11.22 -16.68
N SER A 84 -10.03 -10.91 -15.88
CA SER A 84 -10.17 -11.29 -14.47
C SER A 84 -10.21 -12.81 -14.18
N SER A 85 -10.01 -13.65 -15.20
CA SER A 85 -9.88 -15.10 -15.09
C SER A 85 -8.45 -15.59 -14.90
N LYS A 86 -7.43 -14.80 -15.26
CA LYS A 86 -6.02 -15.20 -15.10
C LYS A 86 -5.61 -15.06 -13.63
N SER A 87 -4.88 -16.03 -13.09
CA SER A 87 -4.33 -15.96 -11.73
C SER A 87 -3.00 -15.17 -11.68
N PRO A 88 -2.65 -14.52 -10.56
CA PRO A 88 -1.35 -13.85 -10.41
C PRO A 88 -0.13 -14.78 -10.61
N VAL A 89 -0.31 -16.08 -10.36
CA VAL A 89 0.71 -17.12 -10.59
C VAL A 89 0.91 -17.39 -12.09
N GLU A 90 -0.16 -17.45 -12.88
CA GLU A 90 -0.06 -17.53 -14.35
C GLU A 90 0.56 -16.25 -14.93
N LEU A 91 0.19 -15.09 -14.39
CA LEU A 91 0.83 -13.81 -14.78
C LEU A 91 2.33 -13.85 -14.52
N TYR A 92 2.77 -14.32 -13.35
CA TYR A 92 4.20 -14.50 -13.06
C TYR A 92 4.88 -15.43 -14.07
N SER A 93 4.25 -16.55 -14.45
CA SER A 93 4.80 -17.45 -15.47
C SER A 93 4.94 -16.77 -16.84
N MET A 94 3.90 -16.05 -17.30
CA MET A 94 3.95 -15.29 -18.56
C MET A 94 5.03 -14.20 -18.53
N LEU A 95 5.15 -13.49 -17.41
CA LEU A 95 6.19 -12.48 -17.22
C LEU A 95 7.59 -13.09 -17.15
N SER A 96 7.75 -14.29 -16.61
CA SER A 96 9.02 -15.03 -16.59
C SER A 96 9.52 -15.32 -18.00
N ASP A 97 8.65 -15.78 -18.91
CA ASP A 97 9.01 -16.00 -20.32
C ASP A 97 9.38 -14.68 -21.03
N VAL A 98 8.57 -13.63 -20.83
CA VAL A 98 8.84 -12.29 -21.40
C VAL A 98 10.16 -11.72 -20.86
N LEU A 99 10.48 -11.94 -19.59
CA LEU A 99 11.65 -11.40 -18.89
C LEU A 99 12.78 -12.43 -18.73
N ALA A 100 12.82 -13.50 -19.53
CA ALA A 100 13.78 -14.61 -19.36
C ALA A 100 15.28 -14.23 -19.42
N GLY A 101 15.63 -13.03 -19.91
CA GLY A 101 16.99 -12.48 -19.85
C GLY A 101 17.32 -11.69 -18.57
N HIS A 102 16.33 -11.50 -17.68
CA HIS A 102 16.33 -10.61 -16.53
C HIS A 102 15.63 -11.24 -15.32
N PRO A 103 16.19 -12.33 -14.74
CA PRO A 103 15.59 -13.01 -13.59
C PRO A 103 15.42 -12.07 -12.38
N GLU A 104 16.26 -11.05 -12.21
CA GLU A 104 16.16 -10.06 -11.14
C GLU A 104 14.87 -9.22 -11.18
N LEU A 105 14.21 -9.13 -12.34
CA LEU A 105 12.89 -8.50 -12.47
C LEU A 105 11.78 -9.47 -12.07
N VAL A 106 11.90 -10.74 -12.49
CA VAL A 106 10.94 -11.80 -12.18
C VAL A 106 10.89 -12.04 -10.66
N GLU A 107 12.04 -12.12 -9.99
CA GLU A 107 12.13 -12.21 -8.53
C GLU A 107 11.45 -11.03 -7.81
N GLN A 108 11.62 -9.81 -8.32
CA GLN A 108 10.91 -8.65 -7.78
C GLN A 108 9.40 -8.70 -8.03
N PHE A 109 8.94 -9.39 -9.09
CA PHE A 109 7.50 -9.57 -9.29
C PHE A 109 6.84 -10.39 -8.17
N VAL A 110 7.59 -11.26 -7.49
CA VAL A 110 7.09 -12.02 -6.32
C VAL A 110 6.63 -11.09 -5.19
N GLY A 111 7.15 -9.87 -5.11
CA GLY A 111 6.70 -8.85 -4.14
C GLY A 111 5.26 -8.35 -4.35
N PHE A 112 4.68 -8.53 -5.54
CA PHE A 112 3.26 -8.25 -5.81
C PHE A 112 2.35 -9.47 -5.54
N LEU A 113 2.92 -10.65 -5.31
CA LEU A 113 2.18 -11.87 -5.05
C LEU A 113 1.88 -12.00 -3.56
N LEU A 114 0.69 -12.50 -3.22
CA LEU A 114 0.38 -12.86 -1.83
C LEU A 114 1.29 -14.02 -1.39
N PRO A 115 1.60 -14.18 -0.08
CA PRO A 115 2.54 -15.20 0.38
C PRO A 115 2.21 -16.64 -0.08
N HIS A 116 0.92 -16.96 -0.19
CA HIS A 116 0.43 -18.26 -0.67
C HIS A 116 0.49 -18.44 -2.20
N GLN A 117 0.67 -17.35 -2.95
CA GLN A 117 0.92 -17.34 -4.40
C GLN A 117 2.43 -17.43 -4.67
N ALA A 118 3.23 -16.63 -3.95
CA ALA A 118 4.69 -16.68 -3.99
C ALA A 118 5.23 -18.11 -3.75
N GLN A 119 4.66 -18.84 -2.79
CA GLN A 119 5.02 -20.24 -2.51
C GLN A 119 4.76 -21.23 -3.67
N LYS A 120 4.02 -20.83 -4.72
CA LYS A 120 3.78 -21.64 -5.93
C LYS A 120 4.69 -21.26 -7.11
N CYS A 121 5.54 -20.25 -6.93
CA CYS A 121 6.35 -19.63 -7.98
C CYS A 121 7.87 -19.93 -7.84
N GLY A 122 8.26 -20.78 -6.88
CA GLY A 122 9.64 -21.20 -6.61
C GLY A 122 9.79 -22.72 -6.54
#